data_AF-A0A7J7W5M3-F1
#
_entry.id   AF-A0A7J7W5M3-F1
#
_cell.length_a   1.000
_cell.length_b   1.000
_cell.length_c   1.000
_cell.angle_alpha   90.00
_cell.angle_beta   90.00
_cell.angle_gamma   90.00
#
_symmetry.space_group_name_H-M   'P 1'
#
loop_
_entity.id
_entity.type
_entity.pdbx_description
1 polymer ?
#
loop_
_entity_poly.entity_id
_entity_poly.type
_entity_poly.pdbx_seq_one_letter_code
_entity_poly.pdbx_strand_id
1 'polypeptide(L)'
;MGSIVIKLIQNYKDDQEDRLQEGWDYVQAQGQCCGWISFYNWTENAELMNRTNITYPCSCEEKAENDSHLVRKGFCQAPDANRTESINSPEDWPVYREGCMEKVQMWLQDNLGVILGVCVGVAVIEVLGMLLSICLCRHVHSEDYSKVPKY
;
A
#
# COMPACT_ATOMS: atom_id res chain seq x y z
N MET A 1 4.13 13.24 -7.93
CA MET A 1 4.00 12.07 -7.03
C MET A 1 4.77 10.85 -7.54
N GLY A 2 4.75 10.53 -8.84
CA GLY A 2 5.51 9.39 -9.39
C GLY A 2 7.01 9.39 -9.08
N SER A 3 7.66 10.55 -9.00
CA SER A 3 9.10 10.65 -8.69
C SER A 3 9.51 10.09 -7.32
N ILE A 4 8.60 10.02 -6.35
CA ILE A 4 8.91 9.44 -5.03
C ILE A 4 8.91 7.91 -5.11
N VAL A 5 7.91 7.35 -5.78
CA VAL A 5 7.78 5.90 -5.99
C VAL A 5 8.94 5.36 -6.83
N ILE A 6 9.29 6.05 -7.92
CA ILE A 6 10.45 5.65 -8.74
C ILE A 6 11.74 5.68 -7.91
N LYS A 7 11.96 6.69 -7.06
CA LYS A 7 13.12 6.73 -6.15
C LYS A 7 13.08 5.59 -5.12
N LEU A 8 11.90 5.23 -4.63
CA LEU A 8 11.76 4.08 -3.72
C LEU A 8 12.16 2.78 -4.43
N ILE A 9 11.67 2.57 -5.66
CA ILE A 9 12.04 1.42 -6.50
C ILE A 9 13.55 1.38 -6.75
N GLN A 10 14.16 2.49 -7.15
CA GLN A 10 15.61 2.59 -7.40
C GLN A 10 16.47 2.23 -6.18
N ASN A 11 15.98 2.51 -4.97
CA ASN A 11 16.69 2.29 -3.71
C ASN A 11 16.17 1.08 -2.91
N TYR A 12 15.29 0.28 -3.49
CA TYR A 12 14.73 -0.92 -2.85
C TYR A 12 15.82 -1.98 -2.63
N LYS A 13 15.81 -2.64 -1.47
CA LYS A 13 16.81 -3.66 -1.08
C LYS A 13 16.16 -4.83 -0.37
N ASP A 14 16.71 -6.03 -0.56
CA ASP A 14 16.14 -7.30 -0.07
C ASP A 14 16.08 -7.40 1.46
N ASP A 15 17.18 -7.03 2.13
CA ASP A 15 17.38 -7.20 3.58
C ASP A 15 17.18 -5.91 4.37
N GLN A 16 16.50 -4.90 3.80
CA GLN A 16 16.26 -3.63 4.46
C GLN A 16 14.85 -3.58 5.04
N GLU A 17 14.73 -3.52 6.36
CA GLU A 17 13.45 -3.28 7.03
C GLU A 17 13.06 -1.80 6.91
N ASP A 18 12.38 -1.46 5.81
CA ASP A 18 11.90 -0.11 5.52
C ASP A 18 10.38 -0.10 5.35
N ARG A 19 9.69 0.76 6.13
CA ARG A 19 8.23 0.88 6.12
C ARG A 19 7.68 1.35 4.77
N LEU A 20 8.46 2.12 4.00
CA LEU A 20 8.08 2.54 2.66
C LEU A 20 8.15 1.37 1.69
N GLN A 21 9.18 0.53 1.80
CA GLN A 21 9.29 -0.69 0.99
C GLN A 21 8.16 -1.67 1.31
N GLU A 22 7.87 -1.91 2.59
CA GLU A 22 6.73 -2.75 3.00
C GLU A 22 5.38 -2.21 2.49
N GLY A 23 5.17 -0.89 2.61
CA GLY A 23 3.96 -0.26 2.07
C GLY A 23 3.87 -0.38 0.55
N TRP A 24 5.00 -0.30 -0.14
CA TRP A 24 5.07 -0.47 -1.59
C TRP A 24 4.81 -1.91 -2.03
N ASP A 25 5.37 -2.89 -1.32
CA ASP A 25 5.09 -4.30 -1.53
C ASP A 25 3.61 -4.62 -1.34
N TYR A 26 2.97 -4.03 -0.33
CA TYR A 26 1.54 -4.17 -0.13
C TYR A 26 0.73 -3.60 -1.30
N VAL A 27 1.08 -2.41 -1.79
CA VAL A 27 0.40 -1.78 -2.94
C VAL A 27 0.50 -2.65 -4.19
N GLN A 28 1.67 -3.21 -4.48
CA GLN A 28 1.87 -4.08 -5.64
C GLN A 28 1.10 -5.39 -5.53
N ALA A 29 1.14 -6.04 -4.36
CA ALA A 29 0.45 -7.30 -4.13
C ALA A 29 -1.07 -7.13 -4.15
N GLN A 30 -1.59 -6.09 -3.49
CA GLN A 30 -3.02 -5.82 -3.42
C GLN A 30 -3.57 -5.29 -4.75
N GLY A 31 -2.79 -4.48 -5.46
CA GLY A 31 -3.16 -3.87 -6.73
C GLY A 31 -2.96 -4.77 -7.95
N GLN A 32 -2.32 -5.93 -7.79
CA GLN A 32 -1.96 -6.85 -8.87
C GLN A 32 -1.29 -6.11 -10.04
N CYS A 33 -0.23 -5.39 -9.72
CA CYS A 33 0.53 -4.53 -10.62
C CYS A 33 2.02 -4.60 -10.31
N CYS A 34 2.87 -4.24 -11.26
CA CYS A 34 4.30 -4.14 -11.05
C CYS A 34 4.87 -2.80 -11.54
N GLY A 35 5.73 -2.19 -10.73
CA GLY A 35 6.28 -0.86 -10.96
C GLY A 35 5.23 0.27 -10.84
N TRP A 36 5.65 1.50 -11.11
CA TRP A 36 4.75 2.66 -11.01
C TRP A 36 3.95 2.86 -12.30
N ILE A 37 4.65 3.05 -13.42
CA ILE A 37 4.06 3.17 -14.77
C ILE A 37 4.05 1.81 -15.48
N SER A 38 5.09 1.02 -15.26
CA SER A 38 5.27 -0.30 -15.86
C SER A 38 6.26 -1.11 -15.05
N PHE A 39 6.22 -2.44 -15.21
CA PHE A 39 7.18 -3.35 -14.58
C PHE A 39 8.64 -2.99 -14.93
N TYR A 40 8.91 -2.38 -16.09
CA TYR A 40 10.25 -1.89 -16.45
C TYR A 40 10.81 -0.85 -15.48
N ASN A 41 10.02 -0.19 -14.64
CA ASN A 41 10.59 0.72 -13.63
C ASN A 41 11.58 0.01 -12.69
N TRP A 42 11.43 -1.30 -12.50
CA TRP A 42 12.37 -2.10 -11.72
C TRP A 42 13.74 -2.28 -12.39
N THR A 43 13.88 -2.05 -13.70
CA THR A 43 15.19 -2.05 -14.35
C THR A 43 16.07 -0.88 -13.92
N GLU A 44 15.48 0.13 -13.29
CA GLU A 44 16.22 1.26 -12.73
C GLU A 44 16.83 0.91 -11.35
N ASN A 45 16.50 -0.24 -10.77
CA ASN A 45 17.12 -0.73 -9.55
C ASN A 45 18.41 -1.50 -9.87
N ALA A 46 19.56 -0.91 -9.52
CA ALA A 46 20.86 -1.51 -9.78
C ALA A 46 21.12 -2.79 -8.96
N GLU A 47 20.58 -2.91 -7.75
CA GLU A 47 20.73 -4.10 -6.91
C GLU A 47 20.03 -5.31 -7.53
N LEU A 48 18.83 -5.11 -8.08
CA LEU A 48 18.07 -6.13 -8.80
C LEU A 48 18.74 -6.51 -10.11
N MET A 49 19.12 -5.52 -10.92
CA MET A 49 19.67 -5.76 -12.27
C MET A 49 21.08 -6.34 -12.26
N ASN A 50 21.83 -6.20 -11.16
CA ASN A 50 23.15 -6.79 -11.01
C ASN A 50 23.13 -8.27 -10.58
N ARG A 51 21.95 -8.86 -10.36
CA ARG A 51 21.83 -10.30 -10.06
C ARG A 51 21.99 -11.13 -11.33
N THR A 52 22.66 -12.28 -11.20
CA THR A 52 22.90 -13.21 -12.32
C THR A 52 21.72 -14.11 -12.59
N ASN A 53 20.94 -14.44 -11.55
CA ASN A 53 19.76 -15.27 -11.71
C ASN A 53 18.56 -14.39 -12.09
N ILE A 54 17.57 -14.97 -12.78
CA ILE A 54 16.31 -14.28 -13.07
C ILE A 54 15.65 -13.94 -11.74
N THR A 55 15.75 -12.68 -11.35
CA THR A 55 15.30 -12.18 -10.06
C THR A 55 14.37 -11.00 -10.28
N TYR A 56 13.24 -10.99 -9.57
CA TYR A 56 12.20 -9.99 -9.71
C TYR A 56 11.63 -9.62 -8.33
N PRO A 57 10.89 -8.51 -8.20
CA PRO A 57 10.22 -8.13 -6.96
C PRO A 57 9.12 -9.14 -6.62
N CYS A 58 9.23 -9.76 -5.44
CA CYS A 58 8.28 -10.78 -4.99
C CYS A 58 6.84 -10.28 -4.90
N SER A 59 6.67 -9.02 -4.53
CA SER A 59 5.37 -8.41 -4.24
C SER A 59 4.49 -8.23 -5.47
N CYS A 60 5.08 -8.22 -6.67
CA CYS A 60 4.36 -8.09 -7.94
C CYS A 60 4.31 -9.38 -8.77
N GLU A 61 4.66 -10.53 -8.15
CA GLU A 61 4.58 -11.85 -8.76
C GLU A 61 3.16 -12.18 -9.22
N GLU A 62 3.03 -12.69 -10.45
CA GLU A 62 1.77 -13.22 -10.97
C GLU A 62 1.51 -14.59 -10.33
N LYS A 63 0.70 -14.58 -9.27
CA LYS A 63 0.37 -15.79 -8.51
C LYS A 63 -0.66 -16.65 -9.24
N ALA A 64 -0.46 -17.97 -9.22
CA ALA A 64 -1.50 -18.93 -9.57
C ALA A 64 -2.59 -18.94 -8.48
N GLU A 65 -3.84 -19.21 -8.85
CA GLU A 65 -5.06 -19.08 -8.01
C GLU A 65 -5.02 -19.78 -6.63
N ASN A 66 -4.07 -20.69 -6.39
CA ASN A 66 -3.93 -21.47 -5.16
C ASN A 66 -2.81 -21.02 -4.23
N ASP A 67 -2.12 -19.92 -4.54
CA ASP A 67 -1.04 -19.42 -3.68
C ASP A 67 -1.57 -18.61 -2.49
N SER A 68 -0.88 -18.77 -1.36
CA SER A 68 -1.19 -18.10 -0.09
C SER A 68 -1.25 -16.57 -0.26
N HIS A 69 -2.26 -15.92 0.33
CA HIS A 69 -2.47 -14.47 0.33
C HIS A 69 -1.37 -13.66 1.05
N LEU A 70 -0.29 -14.31 1.49
CA LEU A 70 0.83 -13.64 2.15
C LEU A 70 1.58 -12.78 1.11
N VAL A 71 1.73 -11.50 1.44
CA VAL A 71 2.56 -10.56 0.68
C VAL A 71 4.01 -11.00 0.83
N ARG A 72 4.59 -11.50 -0.26
CA ARG A 72 6.01 -11.82 -0.32
C ARG A 72 6.77 -10.52 -0.52
N LYS A 73 7.75 -10.26 0.33
CA LYS A 73 8.61 -9.07 0.30
C LYS A 73 9.96 -9.44 -0.32
N GLY A 74 10.74 -8.43 -0.68
CA GLY A 74 12.09 -8.61 -1.20
C GLY A 74 12.10 -9.07 -2.65
N PHE A 75 13.19 -9.74 -3.01
CA PHE A 75 13.46 -10.22 -4.36
C PHE A 75 13.31 -11.74 -4.44
N CYS A 76 12.53 -12.18 -5.42
CA CYS A 76 12.22 -13.58 -5.70
C CYS A 76 13.01 -14.06 -6.91
N GLN A 77 13.50 -15.29 -6.86
CA GLN A 77 14.18 -15.92 -7.98
C GLN A 77 13.21 -16.85 -8.71
N ALA A 78 13.17 -16.76 -10.04
CA ALA A 78 12.42 -17.71 -10.87
C ALA A 78 13.13 -19.06 -10.84
N PRO A 79 12.42 -20.20 -10.74
CA PRO A 79 13.04 -21.52 -10.78
C PRO A 79 13.82 -21.70 -12.08
N ASP A 80 15.09 -22.12 -11.94
CA ASP A 80 16.07 -22.15 -13.02
C ASP A 80 15.59 -23.00 -14.21
N ALA A 81 15.22 -22.36 -15.31
CA ALA A 81 14.93 -23.03 -16.56
C ALA A 81 16.23 -23.41 -17.28
N ASN A 82 17.09 -24.28 -16.72
CA ASN A 82 18.22 -24.92 -17.43
C ASN A 82 19.07 -24.00 -18.35
N ARG A 83 19.23 -22.71 -18.04
CA ARG A 83 20.00 -21.75 -18.84
C ARG A 83 21.34 -21.53 -18.16
N THR A 84 22.41 -22.01 -18.79
CA THR A 84 23.80 -21.87 -18.32
C THR A 84 24.31 -20.43 -18.34
N GLU A 85 23.56 -19.49 -18.93
CA GLU A 85 23.83 -18.05 -18.93
C GLU A 85 22.49 -17.30 -18.89
N SER A 86 21.86 -17.17 -17.72
CA SER A 86 20.75 -16.22 -17.57
C SER A 86 21.33 -14.84 -17.26
N ILE A 87 20.94 -13.83 -18.04
CA ILE A 87 21.00 -12.43 -17.60
C ILE A 87 19.65 -12.14 -16.95
N ASN A 88 19.62 -11.32 -15.89
CA ASN A 88 18.36 -10.90 -15.28
C ASN A 88 17.59 -9.97 -16.25
N SER A 89 16.80 -10.59 -17.13
CA SER A 89 16.05 -9.94 -18.19
C SER A 89 14.61 -9.71 -17.74
N PRO A 90 14.09 -8.47 -17.83
CA PRO A 90 12.72 -8.14 -17.47
C PRO A 90 11.65 -8.95 -18.21
N GLU A 91 11.96 -9.40 -19.42
CA GLU A 91 11.02 -10.15 -20.26
C GLU A 91 10.69 -11.54 -19.70
N ASP A 92 11.62 -12.12 -18.94
CA ASP A 92 11.50 -13.44 -18.33
C ASP A 92 10.86 -13.38 -16.92
N TRP A 93 10.50 -12.19 -16.42
CA TRP A 93 9.92 -12.04 -15.08
C TRP A 93 8.46 -12.50 -15.03
N PRO A 94 8.07 -13.40 -14.11
CA PRO A 94 6.69 -13.83 -13.89
C PRO A 94 5.92 -12.82 -13.02
N VAL A 95 5.78 -11.60 -13.51
CA VAL A 95 5.17 -10.47 -12.79
C VAL A 95 4.03 -9.85 -13.57
N TYR A 96 3.15 -9.14 -12.86
CA TYR A 96 2.12 -8.34 -13.52
C TYR A 96 2.76 -7.30 -14.45
N ARG A 97 2.28 -7.19 -15.69
CA ARG A 97 2.84 -6.27 -16.68
C ARG A 97 2.31 -4.85 -16.59
N GLU A 98 1.17 -4.66 -15.92
CA GLU A 98 0.52 -3.37 -15.73
C GLU A 98 1.16 -2.57 -14.59
N GLY A 99 1.26 -1.25 -14.75
CA GLY A 99 1.76 -0.34 -13.72
C GLY A 99 0.72 0.00 -12.65
N CYS A 100 1.19 0.22 -11.42
CA CYS A 100 0.29 0.51 -10.31
C CYS A 100 -0.42 1.86 -10.38
N MET A 101 0.11 2.84 -11.12
CA MET A 101 -0.52 4.15 -11.27
C MET A 101 -1.93 4.03 -11.86
N GLU A 102 -2.09 3.23 -12.91
CA GLU A 102 -3.38 3.02 -13.56
C GLU A 102 -4.34 2.21 -12.67
N LYS A 103 -3.85 1.12 -12.06
CA LYS A 103 -4.64 0.32 -11.10
C LYS A 103 -5.16 1.14 -9.93
N VAL A 104 -4.31 1.97 -9.32
CA VAL A 104 -4.70 2.83 -8.19
C VAL A 104 -5.71 3.88 -8.64
N GLN A 105 -5.54 4.46 -9.84
CA GLN A 105 -6.50 5.41 -10.38
C GLN A 105 -7.87 4.77 -10.62
N MET A 106 -7.92 3.59 -11.23
CA MET A 106 -9.16 2.84 -11.45
C MET A 106 -9.83 2.49 -10.12
N TRP A 107 -9.06 1.93 -9.17
CA TRP A 107 -9.58 1.59 -7.84
C TRP A 107 -10.18 2.82 -7.14
N LEU A 108 -9.51 3.97 -7.22
CA LEU A 108 -10.00 5.20 -6.60
C LEU A 108 -11.31 5.67 -7.25
N GLN A 109 -11.41 5.60 -8.58
CA GLN A 109 -12.62 6.00 -9.31
C GLN A 109 -13.81 5.09 -8.95
N ASP A 110 -13.58 3.78 -8.89
CA ASP A 110 -14.63 2.80 -8.57
C ASP A 110 -15.10 2.89 -7.11
N ASN A 111 -14.20 3.26 -6.19
CA ASN A 111 -14.48 3.30 -4.76
C ASN A 111 -14.71 4.72 -4.21
N LEU A 112 -14.71 5.76 -5.06
CA LEU A 112 -14.81 7.15 -4.64
C LEU A 112 -16.07 7.42 -3.82
N GLY A 113 -17.20 6.84 -4.23
CA GLY A 113 -18.48 6.97 -3.52
C GLY A 113 -18.43 6.40 -2.11
N VAL A 114 -17.78 5.24 -1.93
CA VAL A 114 -17.61 4.60 -0.61
C VAL A 114 -16.73 5.46 0.28
N ILE A 115 -15.61 5.96 -0.25
CA ILE A 115 -14.68 6.82 0.49
C ILE A 115 -15.40 8.09 0.98
N LEU A 116 -16.13 8.77 0.08
CA LEU A 116 -16.90 9.96 0.44
C LEU A 116 -17.99 9.64 1.48
N GLY A 117 -18.67 8.51 1.35
CA GLY A 117 -19.66 8.05 2.32
C GLY A 117 -19.06 7.85 3.71
N VAL A 118 -17.89 7.20 3.81
CA VAL A 118 -17.18 7.02 5.08
C VAL A 118 -16.76 8.36 5.67
N CYS A 119 -16.20 9.27 4.87
CA CYS A 119 -15.81 10.60 5.34
C CYS A 119 -17.00 11.39 5.91
N VAL A 120 -18.16 11.37 5.23
CA VAL A 120 -19.38 12.01 5.73
C VAL A 120 -19.87 11.34 7.01
N GLY A 121 -19.85 10.00 7.07
CA GLY A 121 -20.23 9.25 8.26
C GLY A 121 -19.40 9.62 9.48
N VAL A 122 -18.08 9.70 9.32
CA VAL A 122 -17.16 10.15 10.39
C VAL A 122 -17.50 11.57 10.85
N ALA A 123 -17.69 12.51 9.92
CA ALA A 123 -18.02 13.90 10.24
C ALA A 123 -19.35 14.02 11.03
N VAL A 124 -20.36 13.22 10.68
CA VAL A 124 -21.64 13.18 11.42
C VAL A 124 -21.43 12.67 12.84
N ILE A 125 -20.67 11.58 13.02
CA ILE A 125 -20.37 11.02 14.33
C ILE A 125 -19.60 12.03 15.19
N GLU A 126 -18.63 12.73 14.62
CA GLU A 126 -17.87 13.79 15.30
C GLU A 126 -18.78 14.92 15.79
N VAL A 127 -19.70 15.40 14.94
CA VAL A 127 -20.66 16.45 15.32
C VAL A 127 -21.59 15.99 16.45
N LEU A 128 -22.11 14.77 16.36
CA LEU A 128 -22.92 14.20 17.42
C LEU A 128 -22.14 14.06 18.74
N GLY A 129 -20.88 13.65 18.67
CA GLY A 129 -19.98 13.59 19.81
C GLY A 129 -19.82 14.96 20.48
N MET A 130 -19.54 16.01 19.70
CA MET A 130 -19.44 17.38 20.22
C MET A 130 -20.74 17.85 20.90
N LEU A 131 -21.89 17.60 20.27
CA LEU A 131 -23.19 17.97 20.84
C LEU A 131 -23.46 17.25 22.17
N LEU A 132 -23.21 15.94 22.23
CA LEU A 132 -23.40 15.16 23.45
C LEU A 132 -22.46 15.61 24.56
N SER A 133 -21.19 15.91 24.26
CA SER A 133 -20.24 16.46 25.23
C SER A 133 -20.74 17.79 25.80
N ILE A 134 -21.24 18.70 24.97
CA ILE A 134 -21.79 19.99 25.43
C ILE A 134 -23.03 19.77 26.32
N CYS A 135 -23.95 18.90 25.90
CA CYS A 135 -25.13 18.56 26.70
C CYS A 135 -24.76 17.98 28.07
N LEU A 136 -23.79 17.07 28.12
CA LEU A 136 -23.30 16.48 29.36
C LEU A 136 -22.65 17.52 30.28
N CYS A 137 -21.77 18.38 29.75
CA CYS A 137 -21.13 19.45 30.53
C CYS A 137 -22.15 20.41 31.13
N ARG A 138 -23.20 20.77 30.38
CA ARG A 138 -24.28 21.64 30.88
C ARG A 138 -25.09 20.96 31.99
N HIS A 139 -25.37 19.67 31.84
CA HIS A 139 -26.15 18.93 32.83
C HIS A 139 -25.40 18.80 34.16
N VAL A 140 -24.14 18.36 34.12
CA VAL A 140 -23.29 18.21 35.32
C VAL A 140 -23.13 19.55 36.06
N HIS A 141 -22.87 20.65 35.34
CA HIS A 141 -22.75 21.97 35.97
C HIS A 141 -24.05 22.41 36.64
N SER A 142 -25.22 22.07 36.08
CA SER A 142 -26.51 22.44 36.69
C SER A 142 -26.80 21.70 38.01
N GLU A 143 -26.34 20.45 38.14
CA GLU A 143 -26.55 19.66 39.37
C GLU A 143 -25.72 20.20 40.54
N ASP A 144 -24.47 20.63 40.31
CA ASP A 144 -23.60 21.15 41.38
C ASP A 144 -24.06 22.50 41.95
N TYR A 145 -24.63 23.39 41.14
CA TYR A 145 -25.15 24.68 41.65
C TYR A 145 -26.42 24.52 42.51
N SER A 146 -27.22 23.48 42.25
CA SER A 146 -28.42 23.21 43.04
C SER A 146 -28.13 22.70 44.47
N LYS A 147 -26.89 22.24 44.72
CA LYS A 147 -26.46 21.70 46.01
C LYS A 147 -25.74 22.71 46.91
N VAL A 148 -25.56 23.97 46.46
CA VAL A 148 -25.00 25.03 47.31
C VAL A 148 -26.14 25.67 48.12
N PRO A 149 -26.14 25.58 49.46
CA PRO A 149 -27.15 26.25 50.27
C PRO A 149 -27.02 27.76 50.09
N LYS A 150 -28.10 28.40 49.64
CA LYS A 150 -28.20 29.87 49.63
C LYS A 150 -28.27 30.33 51.09
N TYR A 151 -27.16 30.86 51.59
CA TYR A 151 -27.11 31.67 52.81
C TYR A 151 -27.61 33.08 52.53
#